data_AF-A0A8T5M7P2-F1
#
_entry.id   AF-A0A8T5M7P2-F1
#
_cell.length_a   1.000
_cell.length_b   1.000
_cell.length_c   1.000
_cell.angle_alpha   90.00
_cell.angle_beta   90.00
_cell.angle_gamma   90.00
#
_symmetry.space_group_name_H-M   'P 1'
#
loop_
_entity.id
_entity.type
_entity.pdbx_description
1 polymer ?
#
loop_
_entity_poly.entity_id
_entity_poly.type
_entity_poly.pdbx_seq_one_letter_code
_entity_poly.pdbx_strand_id
1 'polypeptide(L)'
;MNKKLWVLIVVLVVILVVVGSQNEIMKGPPTEISASKGTGSFKAEPELESTTRSQYLGFLSVTNFTNQSDLFASLEIASENADYLMFVSNVNWSQYTEGWGGGVDDSLFDELMLWKNISDIYGFDFYVNINVLEGTDRSLIDQSIPWDDKSFANPLVREAFKNYAKRVAVEIQPEYLTLGMEVNTYAADNSWDYENFLSLYDETFEFIKQDSLEIKIGTTFQYD
;
A
#
# COMPACT_ATOMS: atom_id res chain seq x y z
N MET A 1 24.27 -6.89 19.14
CA MET A 1 23.62 -5.69 18.56
C MET A 1 22.20 -6.07 18.19
N ASN A 2 21.20 -5.30 18.63
CA ASN A 2 19.78 -5.67 18.52
C ASN A 2 19.33 -5.61 17.05
N LYS A 3 18.68 -6.66 16.52
CA LYS A 3 18.15 -6.70 15.13
C LYS A 3 17.23 -5.50 14.86
N LYS A 4 16.45 -5.05 15.85
CA LYS A 4 15.60 -3.86 15.75
C LYS A 4 16.38 -2.57 15.49
N LEU A 5 17.58 -2.44 16.07
CA LEU A 5 18.44 -1.27 15.88
C LEU A 5 19.03 -1.23 14.46
N TRP A 6 19.36 -2.40 13.90
CA TRP A 6 19.89 -2.52 12.55
C TRP A 6 18.85 -2.15 11.48
N VAL A 7 17.61 -2.62 11.64
CA VAL A 7 16.51 -2.27 10.73
C VAL A 7 16.21 -0.77 10.79
N LEU A 8 16.17 -0.19 11.99
CA LEU A 8 15.97 1.26 12.16
C LEU A 8 17.06 2.07 11.44
N ILE A 9 18.32 1.65 11.54
CA ILE A 9 19.45 2.30 10.85
C ILE A 9 19.30 2.19 9.33
N VAL A 10 18.91 1.03 8.80
CA VAL A 10 18.73 0.85 7.35
C VAL A 10 17.57 1.69 6.83
N VAL A 11 16.44 1.72 7.54
CA VAL A 11 15.30 2.58 7.20
C VAL A 11 15.69 4.05 7.25
N LEU A 12 16.43 4.48 8.28
CA LEU A 12 16.96 5.85 8.36
C LEU A 12 17.91 6.20 7.21
N VAL A 13 18.78 5.27 6.80
CA VAL A 13 19.72 5.48 5.68
C VAL A 13 18.97 5.60 4.35
N VAL A 14 17.97 4.76 4.11
CA VAL A 14 17.13 4.81 2.90
C VAL A 14 16.34 6.13 2.85
N ILE A 15 15.73 6.54 3.96
CA ILE A 15 15.02 7.83 4.07
C ILE A 15 15.99 9.00 3.82
N LEU A 16 17.21 8.96 4.35
CA LEU A 16 18.21 10.02 4.15
C LEU A 16 18.68 10.12 2.69
N VAL A 17 18.78 9.00 1.96
CA VAL A 17 19.15 9.00 0.54
C VAL A 17 18.05 9.61 -0.33
N VAL A 18 16.77 9.33 -0.03
CA VAL A 18 15.63 9.91 -0.76
C VAL A 18 15.50 11.41 -0.51
N VAL A 19 15.71 11.86 0.74
CA VAL A 19 15.58 13.27 1.16
C VAL A 19 16.75 14.15 0.71
N GLY A 20 17.94 13.57 0.46
CA GLY A 20 19.12 14.30 -0.02
C GLY A 20 18.93 15.03 -1.36
N SER A 21 17.85 14.74 -2.10
CA SER A 21 17.54 15.38 -3.38
C SER A 21 16.61 16.60 -3.30
N GLN A 22 16.03 16.95 -2.14
CA GLN A 22 14.90 17.91 -2.07
C GLN A 22 15.02 19.06 -1.04
N ASN A 23 16.10 19.17 -0.26
CA ASN A 23 16.17 20.18 0.82
C ASN A 23 17.13 21.34 0.55
N GLU A 24 16.68 22.31 -0.24
CA GLU A 24 16.91 23.72 0.08
C GLU A 24 15.55 24.36 0.38
N ILE A 25 15.52 25.29 1.36
CA ILE A 25 14.36 26.11 1.79
C ILE A 25 13.61 25.54 3.02
N MET A 26 14.04 25.98 4.21
CA MET A 26 13.23 26.69 5.22
C MET A 26 13.85 26.53 6.62
N LYS A 27 14.38 27.63 7.17
CA LYS A 27 14.74 27.77 8.59
C LYS A 27 13.74 28.71 9.24
N GLY A 28 12.89 28.18 10.11
CA GLY A 28 12.07 28.96 11.06
C GLY A 28 12.16 28.31 12.44
N PRO A 29 12.21 29.10 13.54
CA PRO A 29 12.34 28.54 14.88
C PRO A 29 11.00 28.01 15.41
N PRO A 30 11.00 26.97 16.27
CA PRO A 30 9.79 26.40 16.83
C PRO A 30 9.22 27.30 17.95
N THR A 31 7.89 27.34 18.03
CA THR A 31 7.14 28.06 19.07
C THR A 31 6.82 27.10 20.21
N GLU A 32 7.21 27.45 21.44
CA GLU A 32 6.90 26.67 22.65
C GLU A 32 5.44 26.85 23.07
N ILE A 33 4.73 25.74 23.30
CA ILE A 33 3.40 25.72 23.91
C ILE A 33 3.53 25.11 25.31
N SER A 34 3.20 25.87 26.36
CA SER A 34 3.16 25.38 27.74
C SER A 34 1.78 24.81 28.08
N ALA A 35 1.71 23.53 28.45
CA ALA A 35 0.50 22.91 29.00
C ALA A 35 0.40 23.14 30.51
N SER A 36 -0.77 23.57 31.00
CA SER A 36 -1.04 23.73 32.44
C SER A 36 -1.44 22.38 33.07
N LYS A 37 -0.92 22.10 34.27
CA LYS A 37 -1.22 20.89 35.04
C LYS A 37 -2.46 21.10 35.91
N GLY A 38 -3.60 20.57 35.48
CA GLY A 38 -4.80 20.46 36.31
C GLY A 38 -4.72 19.27 37.27
N THR A 39 -4.84 19.52 38.57
CA THR A 39 -4.74 18.53 39.67
C THR A 39 -6.11 17.90 40.01
N GLY A 40 -6.78 17.33 39.01
CA GLY A 40 -8.03 16.58 39.24
C GLY A 40 -7.74 15.12 39.57
N SER A 41 -8.17 14.63 40.74
CA SER A 41 -8.13 13.20 41.05
C SER A 41 -9.20 12.46 40.24
N PHE A 42 -8.81 11.86 39.12
CA PHE A 42 -9.67 10.92 38.40
C PHE A 42 -9.81 9.65 39.24
N LYS A 43 -11.06 9.28 39.57
CA LYS A 43 -11.37 7.93 40.04
C LYS A 43 -10.99 6.98 38.91
N ALA A 44 -10.22 5.94 39.22
CA ALA A 44 -9.93 4.87 38.28
C ALA A 44 -11.26 4.34 37.72
N GLU A 45 -11.47 4.51 36.42
CA GLU A 45 -12.54 3.82 35.72
C GLU A 45 -12.30 2.31 35.86
N PRO A 46 -13.38 1.52 36.00
CA PRO A 46 -13.25 0.07 36.01
C PRO A 46 -12.54 -0.36 34.72
N GLU A 47 -11.57 -1.26 34.88
CA GLU A 47 -10.84 -1.90 33.80
C GLU A 47 -11.88 -2.51 32.85
N LEU A 48 -12.15 -1.83 31.73
CA LEU A 48 -13.04 -2.31 30.68
C LEU A 48 -12.46 -3.64 30.22
N GLU A 49 -13.18 -4.73 30.47
CA GLU A 49 -12.82 -6.02 29.91
C GLU A 49 -12.57 -5.82 28.41
N SER A 50 -11.39 -6.24 27.95
CA SER A 50 -10.97 -6.19 26.56
C SER A 50 -11.96 -6.99 25.72
N THR A 51 -13.00 -6.33 25.23
CA THR A 51 -13.92 -6.93 24.28
C THR A 51 -13.20 -6.96 22.94
N THR A 52 -12.79 -8.14 22.50
CA THR A 52 -12.25 -8.33 21.15
C THR A 52 -13.27 -7.81 20.14
N ARG A 53 -12.89 -6.78 19.37
CA ARG A 53 -13.75 -6.22 18.32
C ARG A 53 -14.15 -7.30 17.32
N SER A 54 -15.39 -7.28 16.85
CA SER A 54 -15.89 -8.24 15.85
C SER A 54 -15.46 -7.92 14.42
N GLN A 55 -14.83 -6.77 14.21
CA GLN A 55 -14.42 -6.25 12.91
C GLN A 55 -12.99 -5.73 13.00
N TYR A 56 -12.21 -5.97 11.96
CA TYR A 56 -10.90 -5.38 11.83
C TYR A 56 -11.00 -3.92 11.39
N LEU A 57 -10.11 -3.08 11.92
CA LEU A 57 -9.96 -1.69 11.51
C LEU A 57 -8.68 -1.55 10.70
N GLY A 58 -8.77 -0.97 9.50
CA GLY A 58 -7.61 -0.62 8.70
C GLY A 58 -7.49 0.89 8.53
N PHE A 59 -6.28 1.36 8.25
CA PHE A 59 -6.06 2.72 7.77
C PHE A 59 -5.28 2.68 6.46
N LEU A 60 -5.59 3.64 5.59
CA LEU A 60 -4.89 3.84 4.33
C LEU A 60 -3.75 4.82 4.57
N SER A 61 -2.53 4.46 4.17
CA SER A 61 -1.45 5.44 4.14
C SER A 61 -1.68 6.44 3.01
N VAL A 62 -1.79 7.73 3.36
CA VAL A 62 -1.75 8.83 2.41
C VAL A 62 -0.36 9.47 2.47
N THR A 63 0.43 9.33 1.41
CA THR A 63 1.87 9.64 1.40
C THR A 63 2.21 11.14 1.40
N ASN A 64 1.24 12.03 1.61
CA ASN A 64 1.45 13.48 1.52
C ASN A 64 1.81 14.13 2.87
N PHE A 65 2.83 13.58 3.55
CA PHE A 65 3.35 14.18 4.78
C PHE A 65 4.44 15.19 4.45
N THR A 66 4.19 16.46 4.74
CA THR A 66 5.21 17.52 4.65
C THR A 66 6.22 17.45 5.81
N ASN A 67 5.91 16.68 6.86
CA ASN A 67 6.72 16.55 8.07
C ASN A 67 6.77 15.09 8.55
N GLN A 68 7.99 14.56 8.73
CA GLN A 68 8.22 13.19 9.18
C GLN A 68 7.70 12.91 10.59
N SER A 69 7.72 13.91 11.50
CA SER A 69 7.20 13.71 12.85
C SER A 69 5.71 13.39 12.84
N ASP A 70 4.98 13.99 11.89
CA ASP A 70 3.52 13.85 11.81
C ASP A 70 3.15 12.48 11.25
N LEU A 71 3.95 11.94 10.32
CA LEU A 71 3.85 10.55 9.87
C LEU A 71 4.04 9.58 11.03
N PHE A 72 5.13 9.71 11.79
CA PHE A 72 5.42 8.78 12.90
C PHE A 72 4.39 8.87 14.03
N ALA A 73 3.94 10.08 14.37
CA ALA A 73 2.86 10.26 15.34
C ALA A 73 1.55 9.62 14.85
N SER A 74 1.23 9.74 13.56
CA SER A 74 0.05 9.11 12.97
C SER A 74 0.14 7.58 13.00
N LEU A 75 1.32 7.02 12.70
CA LEU A 75 1.57 5.58 12.76
C LEU A 75 1.49 5.04 14.19
N GLU A 76 2.01 5.79 15.17
CA GLU A 76 1.92 5.43 16.60
C GLU A 76 0.45 5.37 17.05
N ILE A 77 -0.32 6.43 16.78
CA ILE A 77 -1.77 6.46 17.07
C ILE A 77 -2.50 5.33 16.34
N ALA A 78 -2.19 5.09 15.07
CA ALA A 78 -2.80 4.02 14.31
C ALA A 78 -2.46 2.64 14.89
N SER A 79 -1.22 2.42 15.38
CA SER A 79 -0.79 1.12 15.93
C SER A 79 -1.52 0.73 17.21
N GLU A 80 -2.04 1.71 17.93
CA GLU A 80 -2.87 1.48 19.11
C GLU A 80 -4.34 1.18 18.76
N ASN A 81 -4.77 1.49 17.52
CA ASN A 81 -6.19 1.54 17.16
C ASN A 81 -6.56 0.70 15.94
N ALA A 82 -5.63 0.32 15.06
CA ALA A 82 -5.87 -0.37 13.79
C ALA A 82 -5.14 -1.72 13.74
N ASP A 83 -5.70 -2.66 12.99
CA ASP A 83 -5.10 -3.97 12.69
C ASP A 83 -4.32 -3.92 11.38
N TYR A 84 -4.86 -3.24 10.37
CA TYR A 84 -4.30 -3.24 9.02
C TYR A 84 -3.71 -1.89 8.62
N LEU A 85 -2.56 -1.96 7.96
CA LEU A 85 -2.07 -0.90 7.11
C LEU A 85 -2.36 -1.28 5.66
N MET A 86 -3.18 -0.47 4.98
CA MET A 86 -3.45 -0.59 3.55
C MET A 86 -2.51 0.30 2.75
N PHE A 87 -1.94 -0.26 1.68
CA PHE A 87 -1.16 0.47 0.69
C PHE A 87 -1.72 0.27 -0.72
N VAL A 88 -1.84 1.36 -1.48
CA VAL A 88 -2.22 1.34 -2.89
C VAL A 88 -0.95 1.37 -3.73
N SER A 89 -0.74 0.32 -4.50
CA SER A 89 0.46 0.09 -5.30
C SER A 89 0.10 0.23 -6.79
N ASN A 90 0.90 1.00 -7.52
CA ASN A 90 0.75 1.17 -8.97
C ASN A 90 1.73 0.26 -9.70
N VAL A 91 1.40 -0.14 -10.93
CA VAL A 91 2.23 -1.03 -11.75
C VAL A 91 3.19 -0.20 -12.59
N ASN A 92 4.49 -0.49 -12.52
CA ASN A 92 5.44 0.03 -13.49
C ASN A 92 5.42 -0.83 -14.78
N TRP A 93 4.36 -0.67 -15.59
CA TRP A 93 4.00 -1.56 -16.70
C TRP A 93 5.16 -2.03 -17.58
N SER A 94 6.06 -1.11 -17.96
CA SER A 94 7.18 -1.40 -18.86
C SER A 94 8.20 -2.39 -18.28
N GLN A 95 8.27 -2.51 -16.96
CA GLN A 95 9.30 -3.31 -16.28
C GLN A 95 8.90 -4.78 -16.09
N TYR A 96 7.64 -5.15 -16.30
CA TYR A 96 7.12 -6.46 -15.90
C TYR A 96 6.66 -7.35 -17.05
N THR A 97 6.89 -6.98 -18.32
CA THR A 97 6.46 -7.82 -19.46
C THR A 97 7.21 -9.15 -19.57
N GLU A 98 8.42 -9.24 -19.01
CA GLU A 98 9.29 -10.42 -19.09
C GLU A 98 9.48 -11.12 -17.73
N GLY A 99 8.64 -10.80 -16.74
CA GLY A 99 8.84 -11.19 -15.35
C GLY A 99 9.70 -10.19 -14.58
N TRP A 100 10.15 -10.58 -13.38
CA TRP A 100 11.03 -9.74 -12.53
C TRP A 100 12.34 -10.44 -12.14
N GLY A 101 12.60 -11.62 -12.72
CA GLY A 101 13.81 -12.40 -12.44
C GLY A 101 15.06 -11.67 -12.92
N GLY A 102 15.93 -11.26 -12.00
CA GLY A 102 17.19 -10.58 -12.31
C GLY A 102 17.34 -9.16 -11.74
N GLY A 103 16.34 -8.65 -11.02
CA GLY A 103 16.42 -7.36 -10.32
C GLY A 103 15.86 -6.20 -11.15
N VAL A 104 14.54 -6.19 -11.31
CA VAL A 104 13.81 -5.02 -11.81
C VAL A 104 14.02 -3.84 -10.86
N ASP A 105 14.56 -2.74 -11.39
CA ASP A 105 14.69 -1.46 -10.70
C ASP A 105 13.34 -0.72 -10.77
N ASP A 106 12.57 -0.80 -9.70
CA ASP A 106 11.22 -0.26 -9.62
C ASP A 106 11.02 0.45 -8.28
N SER A 107 11.18 1.77 -8.32
CA SER A 107 11.02 2.63 -7.14
C SER A 107 9.62 2.54 -6.52
N LEU A 108 8.58 2.21 -7.30
CA LEU A 108 7.23 2.01 -6.76
C LEU A 108 7.15 0.73 -5.93
N PHE A 109 7.85 -0.32 -6.34
CA PHE A 109 7.97 -1.54 -5.56
C PHE A 109 8.86 -1.35 -4.33
N ASP A 110 9.93 -0.56 -4.42
CA ASP A 110 10.77 -0.20 -3.27
C ASP A 110 9.98 0.58 -2.21
N GLU A 111 9.07 1.47 -2.63
CA GLU A 111 8.16 2.16 -1.73
C GLU A 111 7.19 1.16 -1.05
N LEU A 112 6.62 0.21 -1.80
CA LEU A 112 5.78 -0.84 -1.24
C LEU A 112 6.53 -1.69 -0.20
N MET A 113 7.78 -2.06 -0.47
CA MET A 113 8.67 -2.75 0.47
C MET A 113 8.94 -1.90 1.72
N LEU A 114 9.14 -0.59 1.57
CA LEU A 114 9.31 0.33 2.70
C LEU A 114 8.06 0.30 3.60
N TRP A 115 6.87 0.37 3.02
CA TRP A 115 5.61 0.33 3.78
C TRP A 115 5.36 -1.02 4.44
N LYS A 116 5.75 -2.13 3.83
CA LYS A 116 5.76 -3.45 4.47
C LYS A 116 6.71 -3.49 5.68
N ASN A 117 7.89 -2.89 5.58
CA ASN A 117 8.81 -2.82 6.71
C ASN A 117 8.24 -1.93 7.84
N ILE A 118 7.56 -0.84 7.49
CA ILE A 118 6.86 0.02 8.45
C ILE A 118 5.73 -0.77 9.12
N SER A 119 4.95 -1.56 8.37
CA SER A 119 3.87 -2.39 8.95
C SER A 119 4.43 -3.34 10.01
N ASP A 120 5.56 -3.99 9.72
CA ASP A 120 6.20 -4.94 10.65
C ASP A 120 6.76 -4.27 11.91
N ILE A 121 7.25 -3.03 11.80
CA ILE A 121 7.76 -2.27 12.95
C ILE A 121 6.63 -1.88 13.90
N TYR A 122 5.49 -1.47 13.35
CA TYR A 122 4.34 -1.00 14.12
C TYR A 122 3.32 -2.10 14.45
N GLY A 123 3.53 -3.33 13.95
CA GLY A 123 2.70 -4.49 14.25
C GLY A 123 1.37 -4.53 13.50
N PHE A 124 1.31 -3.91 12.32
CA PHE A 124 0.14 -4.01 11.44
C PHE A 124 0.21 -5.26 10.55
N ASP A 125 -0.94 -5.87 10.31
CA ASP A 125 -1.12 -6.73 9.16
C ASP A 125 -1.12 -5.87 7.88
N PHE A 126 -0.59 -6.41 6.79
CA PHE A 126 -0.40 -5.65 5.56
C PHE A 126 -1.44 -6.01 4.50
N TYR A 127 -2.16 -5.00 4.01
CA TYR A 127 -3.12 -5.10 2.92
C TYR A 127 -2.54 -4.35 1.72
N VAL A 128 -2.41 -5.02 0.57
CA VAL A 128 -2.01 -4.37 -0.68
C VAL A 128 -3.16 -4.33 -1.68
N ASN A 129 -3.40 -3.16 -2.25
CA ASN A 129 -4.29 -2.98 -3.37
C ASN A 129 -3.50 -2.57 -4.61
N ILE A 130 -3.47 -3.41 -5.64
CA ILE A 130 -2.85 -3.07 -6.92
C ILE A 130 -3.85 -2.26 -7.75
N ASN A 131 -3.53 -1.00 -7.96
CA ASN A 131 -4.32 -0.08 -8.77
C ASN A 131 -4.00 -0.29 -10.25
N VAL A 132 -5.01 -0.66 -11.02
CA VAL A 132 -4.93 -0.83 -12.49
C VAL A 132 -5.74 0.23 -13.23
N LEU A 133 -6.41 1.12 -12.50
CA LEU A 133 -7.25 2.18 -13.04
C LEU A 133 -6.62 3.54 -12.76
N GLU A 134 -7.04 4.54 -13.52
CA GLU A 134 -6.62 5.92 -13.29
C GLU A 134 -7.12 6.41 -11.92
N GLY A 135 -6.25 7.09 -11.18
CA GLY A 135 -6.53 7.46 -9.78
C GLY A 135 -7.59 8.54 -9.62
N THR A 136 -7.74 9.40 -10.63
CA THR A 136 -8.69 10.53 -10.61
C THR A 136 -9.97 10.27 -11.39
N ASP A 137 -9.96 9.28 -12.29
CA ASP A 137 -11.10 8.90 -13.12
C ASP A 137 -11.15 7.39 -13.27
N ARG A 138 -11.98 6.74 -12.45
CA ARG A 138 -12.12 5.28 -12.43
C ARG A 138 -12.78 4.71 -13.69
N SER A 139 -13.33 5.55 -14.57
CA SER A 139 -13.80 5.11 -15.88
C SER A 139 -12.65 4.80 -16.84
N LEU A 140 -11.41 5.13 -16.48
CA LEU A 140 -10.23 4.90 -17.31
C LEU A 140 -9.31 3.86 -16.68
N ILE A 141 -8.72 3.02 -17.54
CA ILE A 141 -7.56 2.22 -17.17
C ILE A 141 -6.39 3.14 -16.83
N ASP A 142 -5.38 2.65 -16.10
CA ASP A 142 -4.17 3.41 -15.76
C ASP A 142 -3.54 4.04 -17.02
N GLN A 143 -3.44 5.37 -17.03
CA GLN A 143 -2.94 6.10 -18.20
C GLN A 143 -1.42 6.02 -18.36
N SER A 144 -0.68 5.51 -17.37
CA SER A 144 0.77 5.28 -17.44
C SER A 144 1.16 4.08 -18.30
N ILE A 145 0.20 3.25 -18.74
CA ILE A 145 0.44 2.16 -19.68
C ILE A 145 1.12 2.71 -20.96
N PRO A 146 2.31 2.20 -21.35
CA PRO A 146 3.14 2.82 -22.38
C PRO A 146 2.78 2.38 -23.81
N TRP A 147 1.84 1.46 -23.97
CA TRP A 147 1.44 0.93 -25.27
C TRP A 147 0.21 1.66 -25.83
N ASP A 148 0.09 1.68 -27.16
CA ASP A 148 -1.03 2.33 -27.84
C ASP A 148 -2.38 1.70 -27.47
N ASP A 149 -2.42 0.37 -27.39
CA ASP A 149 -3.55 -0.38 -26.87
C ASP A 149 -3.40 -0.52 -25.35
N LYS A 150 -4.13 0.29 -24.58
CA LYS A 150 -4.08 0.23 -23.12
C LYS A 150 -5.02 -0.81 -22.52
N SER A 151 -5.79 -1.54 -23.34
CA SER A 151 -6.86 -2.42 -22.84
C SER A 151 -6.35 -3.63 -22.08
N PHE A 152 -7.22 -4.24 -21.27
CA PHE A 152 -6.95 -5.53 -20.62
C PHE A 152 -6.91 -6.71 -21.61
N ALA A 153 -7.29 -6.51 -22.87
CA ALA A 153 -7.05 -7.46 -23.97
C ALA A 153 -5.59 -7.48 -24.43
N ASN A 154 -4.84 -6.39 -24.23
CA ASN A 154 -3.46 -6.31 -24.69
C ASN A 154 -2.57 -7.32 -23.93
N PRO A 155 -1.90 -8.26 -24.63
CA PRO A 155 -1.05 -9.26 -23.99
C PRO A 155 0.07 -8.65 -23.14
N LEU A 156 0.60 -7.47 -23.49
CA LEU A 156 1.66 -6.81 -22.72
C LEU A 156 1.13 -6.27 -21.38
N VAL A 157 -0.09 -5.71 -21.37
CA VAL A 157 -0.77 -5.29 -20.13
C VAL A 157 -1.01 -6.50 -19.23
N ARG A 158 -1.50 -7.59 -19.80
CA ARG A 158 -1.78 -8.84 -19.08
C ARG A 158 -0.53 -9.43 -18.44
N GLU A 159 0.55 -9.56 -19.21
CA GLU A 159 1.82 -10.10 -18.69
C GLU A 159 2.43 -9.20 -17.62
N ALA A 160 2.47 -7.89 -17.85
CA ALA A 160 2.98 -6.93 -16.87
C ALA A 160 2.21 -7.00 -15.55
N PHE A 161 0.87 -7.01 -15.61
CA PHE A 161 0.04 -7.11 -14.42
C PHE A 161 0.25 -8.43 -13.66
N LYS A 162 0.22 -9.57 -14.36
CA LYS A 162 0.43 -10.91 -13.76
C LYS A 162 1.79 -10.99 -13.05
N ASN A 163 2.84 -10.54 -13.71
CA ASN A 163 4.19 -10.58 -13.18
C ASN A 163 4.36 -9.65 -11.97
N TYR A 164 3.81 -8.42 -12.04
CA TYR A 164 3.83 -7.51 -10.90
C TYR A 164 3.06 -8.07 -9.70
N ALA A 165 1.83 -8.51 -9.92
CA ALA A 165 0.98 -9.07 -8.87
C ALA A 165 1.60 -10.32 -8.23
N LYS A 166 2.25 -11.16 -9.04
CA LYS A 166 3.00 -12.31 -8.54
C LYS A 166 4.20 -11.90 -7.70
N ARG A 167 4.98 -10.90 -8.13
CA ARG A 167 6.08 -10.36 -7.32
C ARG A 167 5.59 -9.86 -5.97
N VAL A 168 4.51 -9.07 -5.95
CA VAL A 168 3.86 -8.60 -4.70
C VAL A 168 3.50 -9.81 -3.83
N ALA A 169 2.83 -10.81 -4.38
CA ALA A 169 2.43 -11.99 -3.62
C ALA A 169 3.60 -12.81 -3.05
N VAL A 170 4.73 -12.89 -3.76
CA VAL A 170 5.88 -13.71 -3.35
C VAL A 170 6.81 -12.96 -2.39
N GLU A 171 7.10 -11.69 -2.66
CA GLU A 171 8.09 -10.91 -1.93
C GLU A 171 7.49 -10.08 -0.79
N ILE A 172 6.28 -9.55 -0.95
CA ILE A 172 5.59 -8.76 0.09
C ILE A 172 4.81 -9.65 1.04
N GLN A 173 4.20 -10.72 0.52
CA GLN A 173 3.35 -11.66 1.27
C GLN A 173 2.28 -10.95 2.13
N PRO A 174 1.45 -10.06 1.56
CA PRO A 174 0.40 -9.42 2.32
C PRO A 174 -0.66 -10.43 2.75
N GLU A 175 -1.40 -10.14 3.82
CA GLU A 175 -2.53 -11.00 4.21
C GLU A 175 -3.67 -10.90 3.19
N TYR A 176 -3.92 -9.68 2.69
CA TYR A 176 -4.87 -9.39 1.63
C TYR A 176 -4.18 -8.73 0.44
N LEU A 177 -4.45 -9.26 -0.75
CA LEU A 177 -4.01 -8.70 -2.02
C LEU A 177 -5.23 -8.48 -2.92
N THR A 178 -5.58 -7.22 -3.20
CA THR A 178 -6.61 -6.93 -4.20
C THR A 178 -6.02 -6.61 -5.56
N LEU A 179 -6.59 -7.26 -6.57
CA LEU A 179 -6.25 -7.14 -7.97
C LEU A 179 -7.26 -6.19 -8.60
N GLY A 180 -6.99 -4.89 -8.51
CA GLY A 180 -7.89 -3.84 -8.95
C GLY A 180 -8.66 -3.18 -7.81
N MET A 181 -8.71 -1.85 -7.89
CA MET A 181 -9.38 -0.97 -6.95
C MET A 181 -10.63 -0.37 -7.61
N GLU A 182 -11.78 -0.45 -6.93
CA GLU A 182 -13.02 0.25 -7.33
C GLU A 182 -13.47 -0.09 -8.76
N VAL A 183 -13.37 -1.38 -9.11
CA VAL A 183 -13.50 -1.83 -10.51
C VAL A 183 -14.91 -1.73 -11.06
N ASN A 184 -15.91 -1.52 -10.22
CA ASN A 184 -17.30 -1.38 -10.65
C ASN A 184 -17.57 -0.12 -11.47
N THR A 185 -16.86 0.98 -11.23
CA THR A 185 -17.01 2.19 -12.05
C THR A 185 -16.50 1.90 -13.47
N TYR A 186 -15.34 1.27 -13.58
CA TYR A 186 -14.81 0.84 -14.88
C TYR A 186 -15.75 -0.13 -15.60
N ALA A 187 -16.37 -1.07 -14.87
CA ALA A 187 -17.33 -2.01 -15.42
C ALA A 187 -18.56 -1.33 -16.04
N ALA A 188 -19.05 -0.25 -15.42
CA ALA A 188 -20.19 0.50 -15.91
C ALA A 188 -19.91 1.20 -17.24
N ASP A 189 -18.71 1.77 -17.40
CA ASP A 189 -18.36 2.60 -18.56
C ASP A 189 -17.66 1.80 -19.69
N ASN A 190 -17.00 0.69 -19.35
CA ASN A 190 -16.16 -0.10 -20.27
C ASN A 190 -16.50 -1.59 -20.22
N SER A 191 -17.78 -1.95 -20.27
CA SER A 191 -18.24 -3.34 -20.19
C SER A 191 -17.51 -4.32 -21.12
N TRP A 192 -17.11 -3.89 -22.32
CA TRP A 192 -16.39 -4.74 -23.27
C TRP A 192 -14.97 -5.11 -22.80
N ASP A 193 -14.27 -4.19 -22.15
CA ASP A 193 -12.91 -4.44 -21.66
C ASP A 193 -12.91 -4.97 -20.22
N TYR A 194 -13.99 -4.72 -19.47
CA TYR A 194 -14.20 -5.31 -18.15
C TYR A 194 -14.25 -6.85 -18.22
N GLU A 195 -14.80 -7.43 -19.28
CA GLU A 195 -14.73 -8.89 -19.50
C GLU A 195 -13.28 -9.39 -19.66
N ASN A 196 -12.42 -8.60 -20.32
CA ASN A 196 -10.99 -8.92 -20.41
C ASN A 196 -10.29 -8.78 -19.05
N PHE A 197 -10.70 -7.81 -18.24
CA PHE A 197 -10.24 -7.67 -16.85
C PHE A 197 -10.65 -8.87 -15.99
N LEU A 198 -11.90 -9.35 -16.07
CA LEU A 198 -12.34 -10.55 -15.34
C LEU A 198 -11.51 -11.77 -15.72
N SER A 199 -11.27 -11.98 -17.01
CA SER A 199 -10.38 -13.05 -17.48
C SER A 199 -8.94 -12.87 -16.98
N LEU A 200 -8.41 -11.64 -16.97
CA LEU A 200 -7.07 -11.35 -16.45
C LEU A 200 -7.00 -11.59 -14.93
N TYR A 201 -8.04 -11.24 -14.20
CA TYR A 201 -8.16 -11.47 -12.77
C TYR A 201 -8.05 -12.97 -12.46
N ASP A 202 -8.83 -13.82 -13.16
CA ASP A 202 -8.81 -15.27 -12.96
C ASP A 202 -7.42 -15.86 -13.28
N GLU A 203 -6.81 -15.46 -14.41
CA GLU A 203 -5.45 -15.87 -14.77
C GLU A 203 -4.44 -15.48 -13.68
N THR A 204 -4.55 -14.25 -13.17
CA THR A 204 -3.62 -13.71 -12.16
C THR A 204 -3.83 -14.40 -10.81
N PHE A 205 -5.08 -14.67 -10.42
CA PHE A 205 -5.42 -15.41 -9.21
C PHE A 205 -4.77 -16.79 -9.22
N GLU A 206 -5.01 -17.57 -10.28
CA GLU A 206 -4.44 -18.91 -10.44
C GLU A 206 -2.91 -18.86 -10.48
N PHE A 207 -2.35 -17.88 -11.21
CA PHE A 207 -0.91 -17.70 -11.29
C PHE A 207 -0.29 -17.42 -9.91
N ILE A 208 -0.91 -16.57 -9.08
CA ILE A 208 -0.45 -16.30 -7.72
C ILE A 208 -0.56 -17.53 -6.83
N LYS A 209 -1.71 -18.23 -6.87
CA LYS A 209 -2.00 -19.37 -5.99
C LYS A 209 -1.08 -20.57 -6.19
N GLN A 210 -0.35 -20.65 -7.29
CA GLN A 210 0.70 -21.65 -7.48
C GLN A 210 1.82 -21.58 -6.42
N ASP A 211 2.14 -20.38 -5.89
CA ASP A 211 3.24 -20.21 -4.90
C ASP A 211 2.79 -19.56 -3.59
N SER A 212 1.64 -18.87 -3.55
CA SER A 212 1.18 -18.12 -2.37
C SER A 212 -0.23 -18.54 -1.95
N LEU A 213 -0.35 -19.75 -1.38
CA LEU A 213 -1.65 -20.36 -1.04
C LEU A 213 -2.42 -19.62 0.06
N GLU A 214 -1.74 -18.99 1.01
CA GLU A 214 -2.34 -18.39 2.21
C GLU A 214 -2.91 -16.98 1.99
N ILE A 215 -2.44 -16.26 0.96
CA ILE A 215 -2.85 -14.88 0.69
C ILE A 215 -4.33 -14.82 0.31
N LYS A 216 -5.10 -13.89 0.89
CA LYS A 216 -6.50 -13.68 0.52
C LYS A 216 -6.55 -12.72 -0.67
N ILE A 217 -7.07 -13.20 -1.81
CA ILE A 217 -7.10 -12.44 -3.05
C ILE A 217 -8.53 -11.96 -3.34
N GLY A 218 -8.68 -10.73 -3.80
CA GLY A 218 -9.98 -10.12 -4.09
C GLY A 218 -9.88 -8.94 -5.05
N THR A 219 -10.95 -8.18 -5.17
CA THR A 219 -10.99 -6.86 -5.81
C THR A 219 -11.82 -5.92 -4.92
N THR A 220 -11.67 -4.60 -5.04
CA THR A 220 -12.49 -3.67 -4.26
C THR A 220 -13.60 -3.06 -5.11
N PHE A 221 -14.70 -2.72 -4.43
CA PHE A 221 -15.88 -2.10 -5.01
C PHE A 221 -16.16 -0.82 -4.24
N GLN A 222 -16.46 0.26 -4.97
CA GLN A 222 -17.00 1.47 -4.37
C GLN A 222 -18.53 1.39 -4.39
N TYR A 223 -19.16 1.66 -3.25
CA TYR A 223 -20.60 1.82 -3.18
C TYR A 223 -20.95 3.27 -3.49
N ASP A 224 -21.66 3.50 -4.60
CA ASP A 224 -22.18 4.81 -5.01
C ASP A 224 -23.64 5.02 -4.55
#